data_AF-G0QUZ3-F1
#
_entry.id   AF-G0QUZ3-F1
#
_cell.length_a   1.000
_cell.length_b   1.000
_cell.length_c   1.000
_cell.angle_alpha   90.00
_cell.angle_beta   90.00
_cell.angle_gamma   90.00
#
_symmetry.space_group_name_H-M   'P 1'
#
loop_
_entity.id
_entity.type
_entity.pdbx_description
1 polymer ?
#
loop_
_entity_poly.entity_id
_entity_poly.type
_entity_poly.pdbx_seq_one_letter_code
_entity_poly.pdbx_strand_id
1 'polypeptide(L)'
;MAEAITLENFNQSSSKPPILNSPRSLLACKRQGIQPQELIIKNFEEIKQMYKDKQLDKSLLELNYNHHESRRQEKLQICLQERTRIIENGISQESQYKNSKTQQGSQSIYGGNSSVIENEKKQLDKIKMKQQKEMEQMMEHELKMQQIREENEQKAREEKKREIEKQKELEIKRKQEEEIKKQMEFFRKQKQEKYELELKKKVEKDEEKQRQKAIQEQQKRIEKEKEFQLKEQEAKQKQIEFQQQIEKNLQQQQLIAQQRENIMKQKEIIRIQVTFKKEKKKQQQQIAEVKRLLQEQKLEQVKEKNDIELLKIRQNYEQKQKQNEEKKKIFEQERKVHLEQVKQQQEASAAQIKEIIANAAAQEQQKKIEFLEKIKKAEEKKNKQKLKRKKNNKNYYIQKKKRKKKGYMLNKIMKIR
;
A
#
# COMPACT_ATOMS: atom_id res chain seq x y z
N MET A 1 -29.00 34.68 20.90
CA MET A 1 -28.40 33.46 20.34
C MET A 1 -27.73 33.85 19.04
N ALA A 2 -26.43 33.65 18.88
CA ALA A 2 -25.76 33.98 17.62
C ALA A 2 -26.26 33.04 16.52
N GLU A 3 -26.64 33.59 15.37
CA GLU A 3 -27.10 32.78 14.24
C GLU A 3 -25.99 31.83 13.77
N ALA A 4 -26.39 30.62 13.37
CA ALA A 4 -25.46 29.63 12.86
C ALA A 4 -25.01 30.00 11.43
N ILE A 5 -23.72 30.29 11.29
CA ILE A 5 -22.99 30.47 10.04
C ILE A 5 -22.58 29.07 9.52
N THR A 6 -23.25 28.67 8.45
CA THR A 6 -23.16 27.42 7.71
C THR A 6 -22.53 27.63 6.33
N LEU A 7 -22.23 26.54 5.62
CA LEU A 7 -21.72 26.59 4.23
C LEU A 7 -22.67 27.28 3.23
N GLU A 8 -23.95 27.45 3.56
CA GLU A 8 -24.96 28.06 2.68
C GLU A 8 -25.12 29.58 2.91
N ASN A 9 -24.81 30.07 4.12
CA ASN A 9 -25.07 31.45 4.54
C ASN A 9 -23.83 32.19 5.07
N PHE A 10 -22.62 31.64 4.89
CA PHE A 10 -21.39 32.35 5.27
C PHE A 10 -21.03 33.43 4.25
N ASN A 11 -20.42 34.51 4.75
CA ASN A 11 -19.95 35.60 3.91
C ASN A 11 -18.64 35.18 3.22
N GLN A 12 -18.73 34.88 1.92
CA GLN A 12 -17.58 34.43 1.11
C GLN A 12 -16.50 35.50 0.94
N SER A 13 -16.80 36.79 1.17
CA SER A 13 -15.86 37.90 0.98
C SER A 13 -15.21 38.37 2.29
N SER A 14 -15.66 37.89 3.44
CA SER A 14 -15.16 38.33 4.75
C SER A 14 -14.22 37.30 5.37
N SER A 15 -12.95 37.68 5.57
CA SER A 15 -11.97 36.88 6.31
C SER A 15 -12.06 36.98 7.84
N LYS A 16 -13.11 37.64 8.37
CA LYS A 16 -13.28 37.81 9.83
C LYS A 16 -13.76 36.50 10.48
N PRO A 17 -13.07 35.99 11.53
CA PRO A 17 -13.54 34.83 12.28
C PRO A 17 -14.75 35.19 13.18
N PRO A 18 -15.66 34.23 13.48
CA PRO A 18 -15.69 32.86 12.96
C PRO A 18 -16.27 32.79 11.53
N ILE A 19 -15.54 32.12 10.64
CA ILE A 19 -15.94 31.95 9.22
C ILE A 19 -17.10 30.97 9.10
N LEU A 20 -17.03 29.86 9.85
CA LEU A 20 -18.08 28.86 10.00
C LEU A 20 -18.19 28.52 11.48
N ASN A 21 -19.41 28.51 12.02
CA ASN A 21 -19.67 28.11 13.41
C ASN A 21 -20.57 26.86 13.51
N SER A 22 -21.16 26.43 12.38
CA SER A 22 -22.05 25.28 12.33
C SER A 22 -21.27 23.96 12.45
N PRO A 23 -21.58 23.09 13.43
CA PRO A 23 -20.85 21.83 13.63
C PRO A 23 -20.87 20.91 12.40
N ARG A 24 -22.00 20.85 11.69
CA ARG A 24 -22.15 20.02 10.47
C ARG A 24 -21.29 20.54 9.32
N SER A 25 -21.22 21.86 9.19
CA SER A 25 -20.40 22.53 8.17
C SER A 25 -18.91 22.33 8.43
N LEU A 26 -18.49 22.44 9.70
CA LEU A 26 -17.12 22.16 10.13
C LEU A 26 -16.74 20.69 9.93
N LEU A 27 -17.65 19.77 10.23
CA LEU A 27 -17.43 18.33 10.01
C LEU A 27 -17.28 18.00 8.52
N ALA A 28 -18.10 18.59 7.64
CA ALA A 28 -17.99 18.41 6.19
C ALA A 28 -16.62 18.87 5.66
N CYS A 29 -16.17 20.04 6.09
CA CYS A 29 -14.83 20.56 5.77
C CYS A 29 -13.73 19.61 6.26
N LYS A 30 -13.82 19.13 7.50
CA LYS A 30 -12.86 18.19 8.10
C LYS A 30 -12.78 16.85 7.37
N ARG A 31 -13.91 16.27 6.95
CA ARG A 31 -13.94 14.99 6.21
C ARG A 31 -13.25 15.08 4.84
N GLN A 32 -13.37 16.23 4.18
CA GLN A 32 -12.78 16.47 2.87
C GLN A 32 -11.36 17.05 2.96
N GLY A 33 -10.85 17.32 4.16
CA GLY A 33 -9.53 17.90 4.37
C GLY A 33 -9.41 19.35 3.88
N ILE A 34 -10.52 20.08 3.79
CA ILE A 34 -10.57 21.48 3.33
C ILE A 34 -10.66 22.41 4.55
N GLN A 35 -9.82 23.44 4.62
CA GLN A 35 -9.90 24.44 5.69
C GLN A 35 -10.97 25.50 5.39
N PRO A 36 -11.75 26.00 6.37
CA PRO A 36 -12.75 27.04 6.14
C PRO A 36 -12.20 28.32 5.49
N GLN A 37 -10.95 28.67 5.76
CA GLN A 37 -10.25 29.81 5.20
C GLN A 37 -10.07 29.69 3.67
N GLU A 38 -9.99 28.47 3.14
CA GLU A 38 -9.82 28.23 1.70
C GLU A 38 -11.09 28.48 0.89
N LEU A 39 -12.24 28.57 1.55
CA LEU A 39 -13.54 28.81 0.91
C LEU A 39 -13.83 30.30 0.67
N ILE A 40 -13.00 31.18 1.24
CA ILE A 40 -13.12 32.64 1.15
C ILE A 40 -12.53 33.12 -0.18
N ILE A 41 -13.23 34.05 -0.83
CA ILE A 41 -12.78 34.71 -2.05
C ILE A 41 -11.56 35.56 -1.71
N LYS A 42 -10.45 35.29 -2.40
CA LYS A 42 -9.25 36.11 -2.28
C LYS A 42 -9.35 37.29 -3.24
N ASN A 43 -8.98 38.47 -2.76
CA ASN A 43 -8.95 39.65 -3.62
C ASN A 43 -7.80 39.57 -4.62
N PHE A 44 -7.93 40.26 -5.75
CA PHE A 44 -6.88 40.29 -6.78
C PHE A 44 -5.51 40.75 -6.23
N GLU A 45 -5.52 41.68 -5.27
CA GLU A 45 -4.32 42.14 -4.56
C GLU A 45 -3.65 41.06 -3.72
N GLU A 46 -4.43 40.19 -3.08
CA GLU A 46 -3.92 39.07 -2.29
C GLU A 46 -3.27 38.02 -3.19
N ILE A 47 -3.90 37.73 -4.34
CA ILE A 47 -3.31 36.86 -5.36
C ILE A 47 -2.02 37.50 -5.91
N LYS A 48 -2.01 38.81 -6.19
CA LYS A 48 -0.80 39.54 -6.60
C LYS A 48 0.32 39.40 -5.56
N GLN A 49 -0.01 39.51 -4.28
CA GLN A 49 0.95 39.37 -3.19
C GLN A 49 1.48 37.93 -3.08
N MET A 50 0.64 36.90 -3.27
CA MET A 50 1.07 35.49 -3.26
C MET A 50 2.07 35.14 -4.37
N TYR A 51 2.04 35.86 -5.49
CA TYR A 51 2.94 35.65 -6.63
C TYR A 51 3.96 36.78 -6.81
N LYS A 52 4.18 37.61 -5.78
CA LYS A 52 5.08 38.78 -5.85
C LYS A 52 6.50 38.42 -6.29
N ASP A 53 6.97 37.24 -5.90
CA ASP A 53 8.34 36.77 -6.22
C ASP A 53 8.50 36.32 -7.67
N LYS A 54 7.40 36.10 -8.41
CA LYS A 54 7.42 35.52 -9.76
C LYS A 54 7.25 36.54 -10.90
N GLN A 55 7.14 37.83 -10.58
CA GLN A 55 6.96 38.94 -11.54
C GLN A 55 6.05 38.58 -12.74
N LEU A 56 4.85 38.08 -12.43
CA LEU A 56 3.91 37.64 -13.47
C LEU A 56 3.28 38.84 -14.20
N ASP A 57 3.10 38.66 -15.50
CA ASP A 57 2.33 39.61 -16.33
C ASP A 57 0.85 39.67 -15.89
N LYS A 58 0.19 40.80 -16.17
CA LYS A 58 -1.21 41.07 -15.78
C LYS A 58 -2.16 40.00 -16.30
N SER A 59 -1.97 39.54 -17.55
CA SER A 59 -2.79 38.48 -18.14
C SER A 59 -2.64 37.14 -17.42
N LEU A 60 -1.41 36.77 -17.03
CA LEU A 60 -1.15 35.56 -16.26
C LEU A 60 -1.69 35.64 -14.83
N LEU A 61 -1.70 36.84 -14.24
CA LEU A 61 -2.27 37.05 -12.92
C LEU A 61 -3.79 36.89 -12.92
N GLU A 62 -4.47 37.38 -13.96
CA GLU A 62 -5.90 37.18 -14.18
C GLU A 62 -6.24 35.71 -14.41
N LEU A 63 -5.44 34.99 -15.21
CA LEU A 63 -5.60 33.55 -15.39
C LEU A 63 -5.47 32.79 -14.07
N ASN A 64 -4.47 33.13 -13.25
CA ASN A 64 -4.28 32.52 -11.94
C ASN A 64 -5.41 32.86 -10.97
N TYR A 65 -5.90 34.10 -10.97
CA TYR A 65 -7.07 34.50 -10.19
C TYR A 65 -8.30 33.64 -10.55
N ASN A 66 -8.60 33.51 -11.85
CA ASN A 66 -9.70 32.67 -12.34
C ASN A 66 -9.51 31.19 -11.97
N HIS A 67 -8.27 30.69 -12.01
CA HIS A 67 -7.96 29.33 -11.58
C HIS A 67 -8.21 29.11 -10.09
N HIS A 68 -7.76 30.04 -9.24
CA HIS A 68 -8.00 30.00 -7.80
C HIS A 68 -9.50 30.05 -7.48
N GLU A 69 -10.25 30.93 -8.15
CA GLU A 69 -11.69 31.06 -7.96
C GLU A 69 -12.45 29.80 -8.42
N SER A 70 -12.06 29.21 -9.56
CA SER A 70 -12.63 27.94 -10.03
C SER A 70 -12.37 26.79 -9.05
N ARG A 71 -11.14 26.68 -8.53
CA ARG A 71 -10.79 25.67 -7.51
C ARG A 71 -11.51 25.88 -6.18
N ARG A 72 -11.70 27.13 -5.78
CA ARG A 72 -12.47 27.49 -4.58
C ARG A 72 -13.93 27.06 -4.72
N GLN A 73 -14.56 27.33 -5.87
CA GLN A 73 -15.93 26.89 -6.15
C GLN A 73 -16.07 25.37 -6.15
N GLU A 74 -15.10 24.65 -6.73
CA GLU A 74 -15.06 23.18 -6.69
C GLU A 74 -15.01 22.65 -5.25
N LYS A 75 -14.10 23.19 -4.42
CA LYS A 75 -14.00 22.85 -2.99
C LYS A 75 -15.29 23.15 -2.23
N LEU A 76 -15.90 24.30 -2.48
CA LEU A 76 -17.16 24.69 -1.87
C LEU A 76 -18.29 23.70 -2.21
N GLN A 77 -18.40 23.29 -3.48
CA GLN A 77 -19.40 22.31 -3.93
C GLN A 77 -19.20 20.95 -3.25
N ILE A 78 -17.95 20.48 -3.15
CA ILE A 78 -17.63 19.22 -2.45
C ILE A 78 -18.05 19.31 -0.97
N CYS A 79 -17.73 20.41 -0.29
CA CYS A 79 -18.14 20.62 1.09
C CYS A 79 -19.66 20.70 1.26
N LEU A 80 -20.38 21.34 0.33
CA LEU A 80 -21.85 21.40 0.33
C LEU A 80 -22.46 20.00 0.17
N GLN A 81 -21.97 19.22 -0.79
CA GLN A 81 -22.42 17.83 -1.00
C GLN A 81 -22.18 16.97 0.24
N GLU A 82 -21.02 17.08 0.88
CA GLU A 82 -20.76 16.35 2.13
C GLU A 82 -21.62 16.81 3.29
N ARG A 83 -21.89 18.11 3.39
CA ARG A 83 -22.83 18.61 4.41
C ARG A 83 -24.21 18.01 4.19
N THR A 84 -24.70 17.95 2.96
CA THR A 84 -25.97 17.30 2.62
C THR A 84 -25.94 15.82 2.98
N ARG A 85 -24.87 15.09 2.63
CA ARG A 85 -24.69 13.69 3.04
C ARG A 85 -24.68 13.52 4.56
N ILE A 86 -24.06 14.43 5.32
CA ILE A 86 -24.06 14.38 6.79
C ILE A 86 -25.48 14.61 7.34
N ILE A 87 -26.25 15.51 6.73
CA ILE A 87 -27.64 15.77 7.12
C ILE A 87 -28.52 14.54 6.81
N GLU A 88 -28.41 13.99 5.60
CA GLU A 88 -29.13 12.78 5.17
C GLU A 88 -28.80 11.56 6.05
N ASN A 89 -27.51 11.29 6.27
CA ASN A 89 -27.06 10.17 7.11
C ASN A 89 -27.35 10.40 8.60
N GLY A 90 -27.35 11.66 9.05
CA GLY A 90 -27.67 12.05 10.42
C GLY A 90 -29.13 11.80 10.80
N ILE A 91 -30.04 11.73 9.83
CA ILE A 91 -31.45 11.36 10.03
C ILE A 91 -31.59 9.84 10.24
N SER A 92 -30.61 9.03 9.79
CA SER A 92 -30.66 7.55 9.92
C SER A 92 -29.85 6.97 11.07
N GLN A 93 -28.98 7.74 11.74
CA GLN A 93 -28.05 7.23 12.75
C GLN A 93 -28.44 7.48 14.22
N GLU A 94 -29.57 8.13 14.51
CA GLU A 94 -30.11 8.18 15.89
C GLU A 94 -30.77 6.87 16.36
N SER A 95 -30.87 5.86 15.49
CA SER A 95 -31.54 4.59 15.79
C SER A 95 -30.62 3.40 16.13
N GLN A 96 -29.28 3.53 16.04
CA GLN A 96 -28.40 2.33 16.09
C GLN A 96 -27.14 2.41 16.99
N TYR A 97 -27.00 3.42 17.84
CA TYR A 97 -25.89 3.48 18.82
C TYR A 97 -26.32 3.13 20.25
N LYS A 98 -26.99 1.97 20.42
CA LYS A 98 -27.09 1.25 21.69
C LYS A 98 -27.12 -0.25 21.40
N ASN A 99 -25.96 -0.87 21.17
CA ASN A 99 -25.66 -2.28 21.49
C ASN A 99 -24.30 -2.68 20.94
N SER A 100 -23.27 -2.60 21.77
CA SER A 100 -22.07 -3.44 21.67
C SER A 100 -21.16 -3.20 22.90
N LYS A 101 -21.57 -3.82 24.01
CA LYS A 101 -20.64 -4.25 25.06
C LYS A 101 -20.76 -5.77 25.15
N THR A 102 -19.68 -6.40 25.61
CA THR A 102 -19.57 -7.83 26.01
C THR A 102 -19.42 -8.76 24.79
N GLN A 103 -18.45 -9.67 24.64
CA GLN A 103 -17.53 -10.33 25.58
C GLN A 103 -16.47 -11.15 24.79
N GLN A 104 -15.29 -11.34 25.40
CA GLN A 104 -14.39 -12.53 25.44
C GLN A 104 -14.19 -13.43 24.19
N GLY A 105 -13.00 -13.99 23.92
CA GLY A 105 -11.83 -14.12 24.78
C GLY A 105 -10.68 -14.87 24.07
N SER A 106 -9.55 -14.89 24.77
CA SER A 106 -8.37 -15.70 24.50
C SER A 106 -8.68 -17.20 24.55
N GLN A 107 -8.05 -18.02 23.71
CA GLN A 107 -7.09 -19.04 24.14
C GLN A 107 -6.61 -19.95 22.99
N SER A 108 -5.37 -20.42 23.18
CA SER A 108 -4.85 -21.76 22.87
C SER A 108 -4.18 -22.02 21.52
N ILE A 109 -2.85 -22.06 21.61
CA ILE A 109 -1.91 -22.92 20.90
C ILE A 109 -2.05 -24.35 21.48
N TYR A 110 -2.30 -25.38 20.65
CA TYR A 110 -1.55 -26.66 20.56
C TYR A 110 -2.32 -27.74 19.76
N GLY A 111 -1.60 -28.33 18.79
CA GLY A 111 -1.57 -29.78 18.56
C GLY A 111 -2.74 -30.47 17.86
N GLY A 112 -2.46 -31.12 16.72
CA GLY A 112 -3.31 -32.21 16.23
C GLY A 112 -3.17 -32.50 14.75
N ASN A 113 -2.24 -33.38 14.38
CA ASN A 113 -2.22 -34.06 13.08
C ASN A 113 -3.49 -34.91 12.94
N SER A 114 -4.55 -34.38 12.33
CA SER A 114 -5.57 -35.21 11.68
C SER A 114 -6.15 -34.52 10.45
N SER A 115 -5.90 -35.17 9.30
CA SER A 115 -6.64 -35.05 8.05
C SER A 115 -6.47 -33.74 7.25
N VAL A 116 -5.37 -33.66 6.49
CA VAL A 116 -5.28 -32.82 5.28
C VAL A 116 -6.52 -33.01 4.37
N ILE A 117 -7.13 -34.20 4.39
CA ILE A 117 -8.32 -34.58 3.63
C ILE A 117 -9.59 -33.83 4.08
N GLU A 118 -9.78 -33.52 5.37
CA GLU A 118 -10.94 -32.74 5.83
C GLU A 118 -10.82 -31.25 5.45
N ASN A 119 -9.61 -30.72 5.45
CA ASN A 119 -9.36 -29.36 4.99
C ASN A 119 -9.53 -29.23 3.47
N GLU A 120 -9.14 -30.26 2.70
CA GLU A 120 -9.43 -30.35 1.26
C GLU A 120 -10.94 -30.46 0.99
N LYS A 121 -11.69 -31.26 1.76
CA LYS A 121 -13.16 -31.35 1.64
C LYS A 121 -13.84 -30.00 1.90
N LYS A 122 -13.41 -29.26 2.94
CA LYS A 122 -13.91 -27.90 3.21
C LYS A 122 -13.53 -26.90 2.11
N GLN A 123 -12.39 -27.06 1.43
CA GLN A 123 -12.04 -26.24 0.28
C GLN A 123 -12.88 -26.58 -0.95
N LEU A 124 -13.12 -27.87 -1.22
CA LEU A 124 -14.00 -28.32 -2.30
C LEU A 124 -15.44 -27.85 -2.11
N ASP A 125 -15.96 -27.89 -0.89
CA ASP A 125 -17.30 -27.37 -0.58
C ASP A 125 -17.38 -25.85 -0.79
N LYS A 126 -16.33 -25.10 -0.43
CA LYS A 126 -16.25 -23.66 -0.73
C LYS A 126 -16.20 -23.38 -2.24
N ILE A 127 -15.49 -24.19 -3.02
CA ILE A 127 -15.44 -24.06 -4.48
C ILE A 127 -16.81 -24.36 -5.09
N LYS A 128 -17.49 -25.42 -4.65
CA LYS A 128 -18.86 -25.75 -5.07
C LYS A 128 -19.85 -24.64 -4.74
N MET A 129 -19.78 -24.09 -3.52
CA MET A 129 -20.65 -22.99 -3.12
C MET A 129 -20.41 -21.73 -3.95
N LYS A 130 -19.15 -21.45 -4.30
CA LYS A 130 -18.80 -20.33 -5.17
C LYS A 130 -19.33 -20.53 -6.59
N GLN A 131 -19.17 -21.73 -7.15
CA GLN A 131 -19.72 -22.09 -8.46
C GLN A 131 -21.25 -22.04 -8.49
N GLN A 132 -21.90 -22.48 -7.42
CA GLN A 132 -23.35 -22.40 -7.28
C GLN A 132 -23.84 -20.95 -7.24
N LYS A 133 -23.12 -20.08 -6.53
CA LYS A 133 -23.44 -18.65 -6.46
C LYS A 133 -23.15 -17.93 -7.79
N GLU A 134 -22.13 -18.34 -8.53
CA GLU A 134 -21.86 -17.84 -9.88
C GLU A 134 -22.93 -18.28 -10.89
N MET A 135 -23.44 -19.52 -10.78
CA MET A 135 -24.59 -19.99 -11.57
C MET A 135 -25.88 -19.24 -11.22
N GLU A 136 -26.13 -18.97 -9.95
CA GLU A 136 -27.28 -18.20 -9.48
C GLU A 136 -27.24 -16.76 -10.02
N GLN A 137 -26.07 -16.12 -9.99
CA GLN A 137 -25.87 -14.79 -10.57
C GLN A 137 -26.05 -14.78 -12.11
N MET A 138 -25.62 -15.84 -12.81
CA MET A 138 -25.88 -15.96 -14.24
C MET A 138 -27.36 -16.15 -14.55
N MET A 139 -28.07 -16.98 -13.78
CA MET A 139 -29.53 -17.16 -13.91
C MET A 139 -30.28 -15.86 -13.62
N GLU A 140 -29.91 -15.11 -12.57
CA GLU A 140 -30.52 -13.81 -12.26
C GLU A 140 -30.30 -12.80 -13.40
N HIS A 141 -29.10 -12.79 -13.98
CA HIS A 141 -28.81 -11.92 -15.12
C HIS A 141 -29.62 -12.31 -16.36
N GLU A 142 -29.74 -13.60 -16.66
CA GLU A 142 -30.54 -14.10 -17.78
C GLU A 142 -32.03 -13.78 -17.60
N LEU A 143 -32.56 -13.98 -16.39
CA LEU A 143 -33.94 -13.68 -16.04
C LEU A 143 -34.24 -12.17 -16.12
N LYS A 144 -33.31 -11.33 -15.65
CA LYS A 144 -33.42 -9.87 -15.78
C LYS A 144 -33.35 -9.41 -17.24
N MET A 145 -32.49 -10.03 -18.06
CA MET A 145 -32.41 -9.73 -19.49
C MET A 145 -33.69 -10.15 -20.24
N GLN A 146 -34.32 -11.24 -19.81
CA GLN A 146 -35.58 -11.69 -20.38
C GLN A 146 -36.75 -10.77 -20.00
N GLN A 147 -36.81 -10.32 -18.75
CA GLN A 147 -37.78 -9.29 -18.31
C GLN A 147 -37.65 -7.99 -19.11
N ILE A 148 -36.43 -7.52 -19.37
CA ILE A 148 -36.19 -6.33 -20.20
C ILE A 148 -36.67 -6.54 -21.64
N ARG A 149 -36.52 -7.74 -22.20
CA ARG A 149 -37.04 -8.06 -23.54
C ARG A 149 -38.56 -8.05 -23.57
N GLU A 150 -39.20 -8.64 -22.57
CA GLU A 150 -40.67 -8.68 -22.46
C GLU A 150 -41.27 -7.29 -22.28
N GLU A 151 -40.69 -6.44 -21.42
CA GLU A 151 -41.15 -5.06 -21.25
C GLU A 151 -40.99 -4.23 -22.54
N ASN A 152 -39.88 -4.40 -23.26
CA ASN A 152 -39.66 -3.70 -24.52
C ASN A 152 -40.59 -4.20 -25.63
N GLU A 153 -40.89 -5.50 -25.66
CA GLU A 153 -41.84 -6.08 -26.60
C GLU A 153 -43.27 -5.61 -26.32
N GLN A 154 -43.66 -5.51 -25.05
CA GLN A 154 -44.97 -4.97 -24.64
C GLN A 154 -45.12 -3.49 -25.05
N LYS A 155 -44.10 -2.65 -24.78
CA LYS A 155 -44.10 -1.24 -25.22
C LYS A 155 -44.21 -1.11 -26.74
N ALA A 156 -43.48 -1.93 -27.50
CA ALA A 156 -43.56 -1.94 -28.96
C ALA A 156 -44.93 -2.39 -29.49
N ARG A 157 -45.62 -3.33 -28.81
CA ARG A 157 -46.99 -3.75 -29.16
C ARG A 157 -48.02 -2.65 -28.88
N GLU A 158 -47.88 -1.92 -27.78
CA GLU A 158 -48.76 -0.79 -27.45
C GLU A 158 -48.61 0.38 -28.41
N GLU A 159 -47.38 0.68 -28.83
CA GLU A 159 -47.10 1.75 -29.79
C GLU A 159 -47.71 1.44 -31.17
N LYS A 160 -47.57 0.20 -31.65
CA LYS A 160 -48.23 -0.27 -32.89
C LYS A 160 -49.75 -0.20 -32.83
N LYS A 161 -50.36 -0.48 -31.68
CA LYS A 161 -51.83 -0.32 -31.52
C LYS A 161 -52.26 1.13 -31.65
N ARG A 162 -51.53 2.07 -31.05
CA ARG A 162 -51.81 3.52 -31.14
C ARG A 162 -51.65 4.06 -32.56
N GLU A 163 -50.70 3.55 -33.34
CA GLU A 163 -50.53 3.94 -34.75
C GLU A 163 -51.70 3.47 -35.62
N ILE A 164 -52.18 2.23 -35.41
CA ILE A 164 -53.32 1.68 -36.15
C ILE A 164 -54.62 2.46 -35.83
N GLU A 165 -54.81 2.89 -34.59
CA GLU A 165 -55.96 3.71 -34.20
C GLU A 165 -55.93 5.10 -34.84
N LYS A 166 -54.78 5.75 -34.90
CA LYS A 166 -54.61 7.05 -35.59
C LYS A 166 -54.87 6.96 -37.10
N GLN A 167 -54.45 5.87 -37.73
CA GLN A 167 -54.71 5.66 -39.17
C GLN A 167 -56.20 5.50 -39.47
N LYS A 168 -56.96 4.81 -38.60
CA LYS A 168 -58.42 4.65 -38.75
C LYS A 168 -59.16 5.98 -38.55
N GLU A 169 -58.73 6.82 -37.62
CA GLU A 169 -59.36 8.14 -37.39
C GLU A 169 -59.17 9.09 -38.59
N LEU A 170 -58.00 9.07 -39.22
CA LEU A 170 -57.69 9.84 -40.43
C LEU A 170 -58.53 9.40 -41.65
N GLU A 171 -58.81 8.10 -41.77
CA GLU A 171 -59.61 7.57 -42.87
C GLU A 171 -61.10 7.95 -42.75
N ILE A 172 -61.63 8.03 -41.53
CA ILE A 172 -63.01 8.46 -41.26
C ILE A 172 -63.20 9.95 -41.59
N LYS A 173 -62.25 10.81 -41.21
CA LYS A 173 -62.28 12.25 -41.53
C LYS A 173 -62.25 12.52 -43.04
N ARG A 174 -61.48 11.75 -43.81
CA ARG A 174 -61.43 11.86 -45.28
C ARG A 174 -62.76 11.52 -45.96
N LYS A 175 -63.48 10.49 -45.48
CA LYS A 175 -64.78 10.09 -46.06
C LYS A 175 -65.87 11.14 -45.84
N GLN A 176 -65.84 11.84 -44.69
CA GLN A 176 -66.81 12.90 -44.36
C GLN A 176 -66.64 14.17 -45.22
N GLU A 177 -65.41 14.51 -45.63
CA GLU A 177 -65.13 15.67 -46.49
C GLU A 177 -65.53 15.45 -47.97
N GLU A 178 -65.50 14.20 -48.46
CA GLU A 178 -65.92 13.87 -49.83
C GLU A 178 -67.44 13.89 -50.02
N GLU A 179 -68.22 13.53 -48.99
CA GLU A 179 -69.69 13.59 -49.06
C GLU A 179 -70.22 15.03 -49.11
N ILE A 180 -69.58 15.96 -48.39
CA ILE A 180 -69.95 17.39 -48.38
C ILE A 180 -69.71 18.05 -49.75
N LYS A 181 -68.64 17.68 -50.45
CA LYS A 181 -68.33 18.20 -51.79
C LYS A 181 -69.34 17.78 -52.85
N LYS A 182 -69.88 16.56 -52.76
CA LYS A 182 -70.88 16.04 -53.71
C LYS A 182 -72.24 16.73 -53.60
N GLN A 183 -72.62 17.24 -52.42
CA GLN A 183 -73.90 17.93 -52.21
C GLN A 183 -73.93 19.37 -52.78
N MET A 184 -72.78 20.06 -52.81
CA MET A 184 -72.68 21.43 -53.35
C MET A 184 -72.67 21.50 -54.88
N GLU A 185 -72.26 20.43 -55.56
CA GLU A 185 -72.17 20.37 -57.02
C GLU A 185 -73.55 20.17 -57.69
N PHE A 186 -74.50 19.55 -56.97
CA PHE A 186 -75.87 19.32 -57.43
C PHE A 186 -76.73 20.60 -57.45
N PHE A 187 -76.49 21.54 -56.53
CA PHE A 187 -77.29 22.78 -56.39
C PHE A 187 -76.95 23.84 -57.45
N ARG A 188 -75.77 23.77 -58.07
CA ARG A 188 -75.26 24.77 -59.03
C ARG A 188 -75.81 24.59 -60.44
N LYS A 189 -76.27 23.38 -60.79
CA LYS A 189 -76.76 23.01 -62.13
C LYS A 189 -78.22 23.42 -62.40
N GLN A 190 -79.05 23.56 -61.36
CA GLN A 190 -80.49 23.90 -61.51
C GLN A 190 -80.77 25.40 -61.78
N LYS A 191 -79.77 26.28 -61.65
CA LYS A 191 -79.95 27.74 -61.77
C LYS A 191 -79.67 28.29 -63.18
N GLN A 192 -79.12 27.47 -64.10
CA GLN A 192 -78.67 27.90 -65.43
C GLN A 192 -79.73 27.76 -66.54
N GLU A 193 -80.74 26.90 -66.40
CA GLU A 193 -81.74 26.65 -67.46
C GLU A 193 -82.86 27.70 -67.56
N LYS A 194 -83.07 28.54 -66.54
CA LYS A 194 -84.20 29.49 -66.50
C LYS A 194 -83.95 30.85 -67.18
N TYR A 195 -82.74 31.12 -67.65
CA TYR A 195 -82.37 32.43 -68.21
C TYR A 195 -82.30 32.43 -69.75
N GLU A 196 -82.32 31.27 -70.40
CA GLU A 196 -82.14 31.13 -71.86
C GLU A 196 -83.38 31.46 -72.69
N LEU A 197 -84.58 31.50 -72.09
CA LEU A 197 -85.83 31.67 -72.85
C LEU A 197 -86.21 33.14 -73.12
N GLU A 198 -85.69 34.09 -72.35
CA GLU A 198 -86.11 35.50 -72.41
C GLU A 198 -85.27 36.37 -73.38
N LEU A 199 -84.09 35.91 -73.79
CA LEU A 199 -83.16 36.72 -74.57
C LEU A 199 -83.49 36.76 -76.08
N LYS A 200 -84.28 35.80 -76.58
CA LYS A 200 -84.44 35.52 -78.01
C LYS A 200 -85.19 36.59 -78.82
N LYS A 201 -85.83 37.55 -78.15
CA LYS A 201 -86.62 38.64 -78.79
C LYS A 201 -85.91 40.01 -78.81
N LYS A 202 -84.75 40.16 -78.15
CA LYS A 202 -83.88 41.36 -78.25
C LYS A 202 -82.73 41.20 -79.26
N VAL A 203 -82.51 39.99 -79.77
CA VAL A 203 -81.34 39.57 -80.56
C VAL A 203 -81.16 40.39 -81.85
N GLU A 204 -82.23 40.67 -82.57
CA GLU A 204 -82.09 41.13 -83.96
C GLU A 204 -81.71 42.62 -84.10
N LYS A 205 -81.93 43.45 -83.07
CA LYS A 205 -81.52 44.88 -83.07
C LYS A 205 -80.24 45.16 -82.28
N ASP A 206 -79.79 44.20 -81.46
CA ASP A 206 -78.49 44.27 -80.79
C ASP A 206 -77.35 43.66 -81.63
N GLU A 207 -77.64 42.88 -82.69
CA GLU A 207 -76.64 42.17 -83.53
C GLU A 207 -75.57 43.08 -84.17
N GLU A 208 -75.92 44.31 -84.55
CA GLU A 208 -74.97 45.26 -85.14
C GLU A 208 -74.07 45.93 -84.10
N LYS A 209 -74.60 46.27 -82.91
CA LYS A 209 -73.81 46.72 -81.75
C LYS A 209 -73.02 45.59 -81.09
N GLN A 210 -73.47 44.35 -81.24
CA GLN A 210 -72.80 43.15 -80.76
C GLN A 210 -71.58 42.79 -81.61
N ARG A 211 -71.58 43.00 -82.93
CA ARG A 211 -70.37 42.74 -83.75
C ARG A 211 -69.18 43.61 -83.33
N GLN A 212 -69.40 44.89 -83.02
CA GLN A 212 -68.34 45.79 -82.54
C GLN A 212 -67.91 45.49 -81.09
N LYS A 213 -68.85 45.18 -80.19
CA LYS A 213 -68.52 44.73 -78.83
C LYS A 213 -67.85 43.36 -78.80
N ALA A 214 -68.21 42.43 -79.69
CA ALA A 214 -67.63 41.09 -79.79
C ALA A 214 -66.17 41.13 -80.24
N ILE A 215 -65.80 42.05 -81.15
CA ILE A 215 -64.40 42.24 -81.54
C ILE A 215 -63.58 42.84 -80.38
N GLN A 216 -64.12 43.83 -79.67
CA GLN A 216 -63.47 44.41 -78.48
C GLN A 216 -63.40 43.45 -77.27
N GLU A 217 -64.40 42.59 -77.11
CA GLU A 217 -64.45 41.56 -76.09
C GLU A 217 -63.54 40.37 -76.43
N GLN A 218 -63.41 40.01 -77.71
CA GLN A 218 -62.40 39.04 -78.16
C GLN A 218 -60.98 39.57 -77.94
N GLN A 219 -60.70 40.84 -78.22
CA GLN A 219 -59.40 41.46 -77.92
C GLN A 219 -59.11 41.48 -76.41
N LYS A 220 -60.08 41.86 -75.57
CA LYS A 220 -59.94 41.82 -74.10
C LYS A 220 -59.87 40.40 -73.52
N ARG A 221 -60.53 39.41 -74.14
CA ARG A 221 -60.41 38.00 -73.75
C ARG A 221 -59.04 37.45 -74.12
N ILE A 222 -58.54 37.75 -75.33
CA ILE A 222 -57.19 37.38 -75.76
C ILE A 222 -56.12 38.05 -74.89
N GLU A 223 -56.27 39.33 -74.52
CA GLU A 223 -55.35 40.00 -73.59
C GLU A 223 -55.40 39.40 -72.17
N LYS A 224 -56.60 39.15 -71.62
CA LYS A 224 -56.74 38.51 -70.30
C LYS A 224 -56.25 37.08 -70.29
N GLU A 225 -56.42 36.35 -71.38
CA GLU A 225 -55.92 34.99 -71.55
C GLU A 225 -54.40 34.97 -71.68
N LYS A 226 -53.80 35.93 -72.40
CA LYS A 226 -52.35 36.14 -72.43
C LYS A 226 -51.80 36.55 -71.06
N GLU A 227 -52.46 37.45 -70.34
CA GLU A 227 -52.07 37.88 -68.99
C GLU A 227 -52.20 36.72 -67.98
N PHE A 228 -53.25 35.90 -68.10
CA PHE A 228 -53.43 34.70 -67.30
C PHE A 228 -52.35 33.66 -67.60
N GLN A 229 -52.03 33.43 -68.88
CA GLN A 229 -50.94 32.54 -69.28
C GLN A 229 -49.59 33.04 -68.78
N LEU A 230 -49.32 34.35 -68.81
CA LEU A 230 -48.08 34.93 -68.30
C LEU A 230 -47.97 34.78 -66.77
N LYS A 231 -49.06 35.04 -66.04
CA LYS A 231 -49.13 34.82 -64.58
C LYS A 231 -49.03 33.35 -64.19
N GLU A 232 -49.59 32.44 -64.99
CA GLU A 232 -49.46 31.00 -64.79
C GLU A 232 -48.02 30.52 -65.06
N GLN A 233 -47.35 31.09 -66.07
CA GLN A 233 -45.93 30.82 -66.34
C GLN A 233 -45.03 31.37 -65.23
N GLU A 234 -45.27 32.59 -64.72
CA GLU A 234 -44.55 33.13 -63.56
C GLU A 234 -44.76 32.29 -62.30
N ALA A 235 -46.00 31.84 -62.04
CA ALA A 235 -46.29 30.98 -60.89
C ALA A 235 -45.56 29.63 -61.00
N LYS A 236 -45.53 29.04 -62.20
CA LYS A 236 -44.76 27.81 -62.49
C LYS A 236 -43.25 28.03 -62.32
N GLN A 237 -42.71 29.15 -62.80
CA GLN A 237 -41.29 29.49 -62.63
C GLN A 237 -40.93 29.65 -61.15
N LYS A 238 -41.73 30.39 -60.37
CA LYS A 238 -41.53 30.55 -58.91
C LYS A 238 -41.62 29.21 -58.18
N GLN A 239 -42.50 28.31 -58.60
CA GLN A 239 -42.62 26.97 -58.03
C GLN A 239 -41.39 26.10 -58.34
N ILE A 240 -40.85 26.19 -59.55
CA ILE A 240 -39.62 25.49 -59.96
C ILE A 240 -38.41 26.04 -59.20
N GLU A 241 -38.27 27.36 -59.07
CA GLU A 241 -37.19 27.99 -58.29
C GLU A 241 -37.25 27.58 -56.82
N PHE A 242 -38.46 27.51 -56.24
CA PHE A 242 -38.65 27.04 -54.87
C PHE A 242 -38.27 25.56 -54.70
N GLN A 243 -38.64 24.70 -55.65
CA GLN A 243 -38.21 23.30 -55.66
C GLN A 243 -36.68 23.17 -55.77
N GLN A 244 -36.04 23.96 -56.62
CA GLN A 244 -34.58 23.99 -56.75
C GLN A 244 -33.88 24.46 -55.46
N GLN A 245 -34.45 25.44 -54.74
CA GLN A 245 -33.92 25.87 -53.44
C GLN A 245 -34.07 24.77 -52.38
N ILE A 246 -35.20 24.07 -52.35
CA ILE A 246 -35.40 22.92 -51.45
C ILE A 246 -34.38 21.83 -51.75
N GLU A 247 -34.19 21.49 -53.02
CA GLU A 247 -33.24 20.46 -53.44
C GLU A 247 -31.80 20.83 -53.07
N LYS A 248 -31.39 22.08 -53.29
CA LYS A 248 -30.07 22.58 -52.86
C LYS A 248 -29.87 22.51 -51.35
N ASN A 249 -30.87 22.91 -50.56
CA ASN A 249 -30.81 22.82 -49.11
C ASN A 249 -30.72 21.37 -48.63
N LEU A 250 -31.46 20.45 -49.27
CA LEU A 250 -31.41 19.02 -48.96
C LEU A 250 -30.03 18.43 -49.27
N GLN A 251 -29.45 18.76 -50.43
CA GLN A 251 -28.10 18.33 -50.81
C GLN A 251 -27.04 18.87 -49.84
N GLN A 252 -27.13 20.13 -49.42
CA GLN A 252 -26.24 20.70 -48.42
C GLN A 252 -26.33 19.98 -47.07
N GLN A 253 -27.55 19.68 -46.62
CA GLN A 253 -27.74 18.91 -45.38
C GLN A 253 -27.15 17.50 -45.48
N GLN A 254 -27.31 16.82 -46.63
CA GLN A 254 -26.68 15.52 -46.86
C GLN A 254 -25.16 15.60 -46.84
N LEU A 255 -24.56 16.63 -47.46
CA LEU A 255 -23.12 16.83 -47.47
C LEU A 255 -22.56 17.07 -46.05
N ILE A 256 -23.26 17.89 -45.25
CA ILE A 256 -22.91 18.14 -43.84
C ILE A 256 -23.02 16.86 -43.02
N ALA A 257 -24.06 16.05 -43.25
CA ALA A 257 -24.24 14.77 -42.58
C ALA A 257 -23.08 13.80 -42.92
N GLN A 258 -22.70 13.69 -44.18
CA GLN A 258 -21.56 12.86 -44.63
C GLN A 258 -20.23 13.35 -44.04
N GLN A 259 -20.00 14.66 -44.00
CA GLN A 259 -18.80 15.23 -43.38
C GLN A 259 -18.74 14.91 -41.88
N ARG A 260 -19.86 15.04 -41.15
CA ARG A 260 -19.95 14.65 -39.74
C ARG A 260 -19.69 13.17 -39.54
N GLU A 261 -20.23 12.31 -40.40
CA GLU A 261 -20.01 10.86 -40.35
C GLU A 261 -18.52 10.52 -40.54
N ASN A 262 -17.84 11.17 -41.50
CA ASN A 262 -16.41 10.97 -41.74
C ASN A 262 -15.55 11.43 -40.56
N ILE A 263 -15.89 12.57 -39.95
CA ILE A 263 -15.22 13.07 -38.74
C ILE A 263 -15.41 12.10 -37.56
N MET A 264 -16.63 11.56 -37.39
CA MET A 264 -16.92 10.56 -36.37
C MET A 264 -16.11 9.28 -36.59
N LYS A 265 -16.08 8.76 -37.83
CA LYS A 265 -15.27 7.58 -38.20
C LYS A 265 -13.77 7.78 -37.95
N GLN A 266 -13.22 8.94 -38.27
CA GLN A 266 -11.81 9.26 -37.99
C GLN A 266 -11.53 9.30 -36.47
N LYS A 267 -12.43 9.91 -35.70
CA LYS A 267 -12.33 9.93 -34.22
C LYS A 267 -12.43 8.51 -33.63
N GLU A 268 -13.31 7.67 -34.18
CA GLU A 268 -13.47 6.25 -33.81
C GLU A 268 -12.15 5.49 -34.04
N ILE A 269 -11.55 5.63 -35.23
CA ILE A 269 -10.27 4.99 -35.57
C ILE A 269 -9.16 5.44 -34.62
N ILE A 270 -9.06 6.75 -34.34
CA ILE A 270 -8.07 7.29 -33.41
C ILE A 270 -8.30 6.71 -32.00
N ARG A 271 -9.55 6.65 -31.54
CA ARG A 271 -9.89 6.07 -30.23
C ARG A 271 -9.45 4.61 -30.13
N ILE A 272 -9.76 3.80 -31.15
CA ILE A 272 -9.35 2.39 -31.24
C ILE A 272 -7.81 2.25 -31.25
N GLN A 273 -7.10 3.11 -31.99
CA GLN A 273 -5.63 3.09 -31.99
C GLN A 273 -5.03 3.45 -30.63
N VAL A 274 -5.61 4.43 -29.93
CA VAL A 274 -5.17 4.84 -28.59
C VAL A 274 -5.43 3.74 -27.57
N THR A 275 -6.59 3.09 -27.59
CA THR A 275 -6.89 1.98 -26.69
C THR A 275 -5.95 0.80 -26.95
N PHE A 276 -5.72 0.44 -28.22
CA PHE A 276 -4.80 -0.64 -28.58
C PHE A 276 -3.34 -0.34 -28.14
N LYS A 277 -2.87 0.89 -28.34
CA LYS A 277 -1.54 1.32 -27.85
C LYS A 277 -1.46 1.25 -26.31
N LYS A 278 -2.52 1.64 -25.61
CA LYS A 278 -2.59 1.59 -24.14
C LYS A 278 -2.56 0.15 -23.61
N GLU A 279 -3.30 -0.76 -24.24
CA GLU A 279 -3.28 -2.19 -23.91
C GLU A 279 -1.93 -2.83 -24.16
N LYS A 280 -1.31 -2.55 -25.32
CA LYS A 280 0.04 -3.04 -25.63
C LYS A 280 1.07 -2.55 -24.61
N LYS A 281 0.98 -1.28 -24.18
CA LYS A 281 1.85 -0.74 -23.12
C LYS A 281 1.61 -1.44 -21.77
N LYS A 282 0.36 -1.74 -21.43
CA LYS A 282 0.00 -2.47 -20.21
C LYS A 282 0.55 -3.90 -20.22
N GLN A 283 0.46 -4.61 -21.35
CA GLN A 283 1.07 -5.94 -21.52
C GLN A 283 2.60 -5.90 -21.40
N GLN A 284 3.24 -4.91 -22.02
CA GLN A 284 4.69 -4.73 -21.89
C GLN A 284 5.11 -4.45 -20.44
N GLN A 285 4.32 -3.66 -19.70
CA GLN A 285 4.56 -3.41 -18.28
C GLN A 285 4.44 -4.70 -17.45
N GLN A 286 3.42 -5.52 -17.69
CA GLN A 286 3.26 -6.81 -17.02
C GLN A 286 4.42 -7.76 -17.31
N ILE A 287 4.87 -7.84 -18.57
CA ILE A 287 6.03 -8.66 -18.95
C ILE A 287 7.31 -8.15 -18.27
N ALA A 288 7.52 -6.83 -18.21
CA ALA A 288 8.66 -6.23 -17.54
C ALA A 288 8.63 -6.49 -16.02
N GLU A 289 7.46 -6.43 -15.41
CA GLU A 289 7.26 -6.72 -13.98
C GLU A 289 7.55 -8.19 -13.65
N VAL A 290 7.05 -9.12 -14.47
CA VAL A 290 7.36 -10.56 -14.32
C VAL A 290 8.87 -10.82 -14.45
N LYS A 291 9.54 -10.18 -15.43
CA LYS A 291 11.00 -10.29 -15.58
C LYS A 291 11.75 -9.74 -14.37
N ARG A 292 11.31 -8.59 -13.82
CA ARG A 292 11.89 -8.00 -12.61
C ARG A 292 11.77 -8.95 -11.42
N LEU A 293 10.58 -9.50 -11.21
CA LEU A 293 10.28 -10.39 -10.09
C LEU A 293 11.10 -11.70 -10.18
N LEU A 294 11.27 -12.24 -11.39
CA LEU A 294 12.12 -13.42 -11.62
C LEU A 294 13.61 -13.12 -11.39
N GLN A 295 14.08 -11.91 -11.72
CA GLN A 295 15.44 -11.49 -11.43
C GLN A 295 15.66 -11.28 -9.92
N GLU A 296 14.67 -10.72 -9.23
CA GLU A 296 14.67 -10.53 -7.78
C GLU A 296 14.76 -11.87 -7.03
N GLN A 297 13.96 -12.86 -7.43
CA GLN A 297 14.03 -14.23 -6.90
C GLN A 297 15.42 -14.87 -7.10
N LYS A 298 16.05 -14.67 -8.27
CA LYS A 298 17.42 -15.17 -8.51
C LYS A 298 18.43 -14.51 -7.58
N LEU A 299 18.31 -13.20 -7.35
CA LEU A 299 19.19 -12.48 -6.43
C LEU A 299 18.99 -12.95 -4.98
N GLU A 300 17.74 -13.19 -4.59
CA GLU A 300 17.41 -13.71 -3.26
C GLU A 300 18.00 -15.11 -3.03
N GLN A 301 17.85 -16.02 -3.99
CA GLN A 301 18.48 -17.34 -3.93
C GLN A 301 20.02 -17.28 -3.85
N VAL A 302 20.65 -16.31 -4.53
CA VAL A 302 22.11 -16.11 -4.42
C VAL A 302 22.48 -15.58 -3.03
N LYS A 303 21.70 -14.66 -2.46
CA LYS A 303 21.90 -14.17 -1.10
C LYS A 303 21.77 -15.29 -0.08
N GLU A 304 20.70 -16.09 -0.16
CA GLU A 304 20.49 -17.23 0.74
C GLU A 304 21.66 -18.23 0.69
N LYS A 305 22.16 -18.54 -0.52
CA LYS A 305 23.33 -19.42 -0.68
C LYS A 305 24.58 -18.84 -0.02
N ASN A 306 24.83 -17.55 -0.21
CA ASN A 306 25.96 -16.86 0.41
C ASN A 306 25.83 -16.83 1.94
N ASP A 307 24.63 -16.59 2.46
CA ASP A 307 24.37 -16.59 3.91
C ASP A 307 24.59 -17.97 4.53
N ILE A 308 24.13 -19.03 3.86
CA ILE A 308 24.39 -20.42 4.26
C ILE A 308 25.90 -20.72 4.26
N GLU A 309 26.64 -20.23 3.25
CA GLU A 309 28.08 -20.42 3.18
C GLU A 309 28.83 -19.68 4.30
N LEU A 310 28.44 -18.43 4.58
CA LEU A 310 28.98 -17.65 5.70
C LEU A 310 28.69 -18.31 7.04
N LEU A 311 27.50 -18.87 7.23
CA LEU A 311 27.16 -19.64 8.43
C LEU A 311 28.04 -20.88 8.59
N LYS A 312 28.31 -21.62 7.50
CA LYS A 312 29.23 -22.76 7.52
C LYS A 312 30.66 -22.34 7.89
N ILE A 313 31.14 -21.23 7.32
CA ILE A 313 32.47 -20.69 7.65
C ILE A 313 32.54 -20.32 9.14
N ARG A 314 31.51 -19.66 9.67
CA ARG A 314 31.42 -19.30 11.09
C ARG A 314 31.43 -20.55 12.00
N GLN A 315 30.62 -21.56 11.68
CA GLN A 315 30.58 -22.81 12.42
C GLN A 315 31.94 -23.53 12.40
N ASN A 316 32.60 -23.59 11.25
CA ASN A 316 33.94 -24.18 11.13
C ASN A 316 34.98 -23.41 11.97
N TYR A 317 34.88 -22.09 12.01
CA TYR A 317 35.75 -21.25 12.83
C TYR A 317 35.52 -21.49 14.33
N GLU A 318 34.26 -21.52 14.77
CA GLU A 318 33.89 -21.82 16.16
C GLU A 318 34.34 -23.23 16.58
N GLN A 319 34.20 -24.23 15.70
CA GLN A 319 34.72 -25.58 15.95
C GLN A 319 36.25 -25.59 16.10
N LYS A 320 36.97 -24.89 15.21
CA LYS A 320 38.43 -24.76 15.32
C LYS A 320 38.85 -24.05 16.60
N GLN A 321 38.13 -23.01 17.03
CA GLN A 321 38.38 -22.35 18.31
C GLN A 321 38.19 -23.31 19.49
N LYS A 322 37.08 -24.06 19.52
CA LYS A 322 36.84 -25.06 20.56
C LYS A 322 37.93 -26.13 20.62
N GLN A 323 38.35 -26.65 19.46
CA GLN A 323 39.46 -27.61 19.39
C GLN A 323 40.78 -27.02 19.90
N ASN A 324 41.05 -25.74 19.60
CA ASN A 324 42.25 -25.07 20.11
C ASN A 324 42.18 -24.83 21.62
N GLU A 325 41.02 -24.48 22.17
CA GLU A 325 40.80 -24.36 23.61
C GLU A 325 40.96 -25.69 24.33
N GLU A 326 40.43 -26.78 23.76
CA GLU A 326 40.61 -28.13 24.29
C GLU A 326 42.09 -28.53 24.29
N LYS A 327 42.80 -28.31 23.17
CA LYS A 327 44.26 -28.54 23.11
C LYS A 327 45.01 -27.72 24.16
N LYS A 328 44.62 -26.46 24.37
CA LYS A 328 45.22 -25.60 25.39
C LYS A 328 44.95 -26.13 26.81
N LYS A 329 43.73 -26.59 27.10
CA LYS A 329 43.38 -27.22 28.38
C LYS A 329 44.18 -28.49 28.63
N ILE A 330 44.32 -29.34 27.62
CA ILE A 330 45.14 -30.56 27.70
C ILE A 330 46.60 -30.20 27.98
N PHE A 331 47.16 -29.25 27.23
CA PHE A 331 48.53 -28.78 27.44
C PHE A 331 48.74 -28.18 28.84
N GLU A 332 47.78 -27.40 29.36
CA GLU A 332 47.84 -26.86 30.72
C GLU A 332 47.76 -27.95 31.79
N GLN A 333 46.97 -29.01 31.56
CA GLN A 333 46.91 -30.18 32.44
C GLN A 333 48.24 -30.95 32.42
N GLU A 334 48.77 -31.25 31.23
CA GLU A 334 50.08 -31.92 31.08
C GLU A 334 51.20 -31.10 31.75
N ARG A 335 51.19 -29.77 31.57
CA ARG A 335 52.15 -28.86 32.21
C ARG A 335 52.03 -28.90 33.74
N LYS A 336 50.81 -28.95 34.28
CA LYS A 336 50.58 -29.08 35.74
C LYS A 336 51.11 -30.41 36.27
N VAL A 337 50.79 -31.52 35.59
CA VAL A 337 51.30 -32.85 35.95
C VAL A 337 52.82 -32.87 35.91
N HIS A 338 53.44 -32.31 34.86
CA HIS A 338 54.89 -32.22 34.75
C HIS A 338 55.51 -31.39 35.90
N LEU A 339 54.92 -30.23 36.22
CA LEU A 339 55.37 -29.41 37.34
C LEU A 339 55.27 -30.16 38.68
N GLU A 340 54.19 -30.91 38.88
CA GLU A 340 53.98 -31.72 40.07
C GLU A 340 55.00 -32.87 40.16
N GLN A 341 55.30 -33.54 39.04
CA GLN A 341 56.36 -34.56 38.97
C GLN A 341 57.73 -33.98 39.30
N VAL A 342 58.08 -32.82 38.73
CA VAL A 342 59.35 -32.13 39.05
C VAL A 342 59.39 -31.76 40.53
N LYS A 343 58.29 -31.28 41.10
CA LYS A 343 58.19 -30.96 42.52
C LYS A 343 58.39 -32.20 43.39
N GLN A 344 57.75 -33.31 43.06
CA GLN A 344 57.92 -34.59 43.77
C GLN A 344 59.38 -35.09 43.68
N GLN A 345 60.03 -34.97 42.52
CA GLN A 345 61.45 -35.32 42.36
C GLN A 345 62.37 -34.41 43.19
N GLN A 346 62.08 -33.11 43.25
CA GLN A 346 62.80 -32.17 44.09
C GLN A 346 62.61 -32.47 45.58
N GLU A 347 61.38 -32.76 46.01
CA GLU A 347 61.07 -33.16 47.39
C GLU A 347 61.76 -34.47 47.77
N ALA A 348 61.75 -35.47 46.88
CA ALA A 348 62.47 -36.73 47.07
C ALA A 348 63.98 -36.53 47.16
N SER A 349 64.56 -35.72 46.27
CA SER A 349 65.99 -35.38 46.30
C SER A 349 66.35 -34.61 47.58
N ALA A 350 65.51 -33.67 48.00
CA ALA A 350 65.70 -32.93 49.24
C ALA A 350 65.60 -33.84 50.48
N ALA A 351 64.70 -34.83 50.47
CA ALA A 351 64.61 -35.84 51.52
C ALA A 351 65.88 -36.71 51.58
N GLN A 352 66.40 -37.16 50.44
CA GLN A 352 67.67 -37.88 50.36
C GLN A 352 68.85 -37.04 50.88
N ILE A 353 68.93 -35.76 50.51
CA ILE A 353 69.96 -34.84 51.02
C ILE A 353 69.84 -34.69 52.55
N LYS A 354 68.62 -34.54 53.08
CA LYS A 354 68.39 -34.47 54.53
C LYS A 354 68.85 -35.75 55.23
N GLU A 355 68.59 -36.91 54.65
CA GLU A 355 69.05 -38.20 55.19
C GLU A 355 70.58 -38.31 55.18
N ILE A 356 71.24 -37.89 54.09
CA ILE A 356 72.71 -37.85 54.02
C ILE A 356 73.28 -36.91 55.08
N ILE A 357 72.71 -35.72 55.26
CA ILE A 357 73.14 -34.76 56.30
C ILE A 357 72.94 -35.34 57.70
N ALA A 358 71.79 -35.98 57.97
CA ALA A 358 71.52 -36.60 59.26
C ALA A 358 72.50 -37.74 59.55
N ASN A 359 72.80 -38.58 58.57
CA ASN A 359 73.78 -39.66 58.69
C ASN A 359 75.20 -39.11 58.91
N ALA A 360 75.59 -38.06 58.19
CA ALA A 360 76.88 -37.40 58.39
C ALA A 360 76.99 -36.78 59.79
N ALA A 361 75.93 -36.12 60.27
CA ALA A 361 75.87 -35.56 61.63
C ALA A 361 75.94 -36.66 62.70
N ALA A 362 75.25 -37.79 62.51
CA ALA A 362 75.32 -38.94 63.40
C ALA A 362 76.74 -39.53 63.45
N GLN A 363 77.41 -39.68 62.31
CA GLN A 363 78.80 -40.11 62.25
C GLN A 363 79.74 -39.11 62.94
N GLU A 364 79.52 -37.81 62.78
CA GLU A 364 80.31 -36.78 63.48
C GLU A 364 80.10 -36.84 65.00
N GLN A 365 78.86 -37.05 65.46
CA GLN A 365 78.55 -37.27 66.86
C GLN A 365 79.24 -38.53 67.41
N GLN A 366 79.21 -39.64 66.67
CA GLN A 366 79.95 -40.85 67.04
C GLN A 366 81.45 -40.57 67.17
N LYS A 367 82.06 -39.88 66.20
CA LYS A 367 83.47 -39.45 66.28
C LYS A 367 83.75 -38.56 67.50
N LYS A 368 82.84 -37.64 67.84
CA LYS A 368 82.94 -36.80 69.05
C LYS A 368 82.88 -37.65 70.32
N ILE A 369 81.96 -38.61 70.39
CA ILE A 369 81.84 -39.54 71.53
C ILE A 369 83.11 -40.37 71.66
N GLU A 370 83.60 -40.97 70.58
CA GLU A 370 84.85 -41.75 70.57
C GLU A 370 86.05 -40.90 71.00
N PHE A 371 86.12 -39.64 70.55
CA PHE A 371 87.18 -38.72 70.94
C PHE A 371 87.12 -38.38 72.44
N LEU A 372 85.93 -38.09 72.97
CA LEU A 372 85.72 -37.86 74.41
C LEU A 372 86.08 -39.09 75.24
N GLU A 373 85.75 -40.30 74.77
CA GLU A 373 86.18 -41.53 75.42
C GLU A 373 87.70 -41.70 75.42
N LYS A 374 88.38 -41.38 74.30
CA LYS A 374 89.84 -41.40 74.23
C LYS A 374 90.45 -40.40 75.21
N ILE A 375 89.87 -39.21 75.36
CA ILE A 375 90.29 -38.23 76.38
C ILE A 375 90.11 -38.81 77.78
N LYS A 376 88.93 -39.33 78.12
CA LYS A 376 88.67 -39.94 79.44
C LYS A 376 89.66 -41.08 79.74
N LYS A 377 89.90 -41.98 78.78
CA LYS A 377 90.89 -43.07 78.91
C LYS A 377 92.32 -42.53 79.09
N ALA A 378 92.69 -41.45 78.42
CA ALA A 378 93.99 -40.80 78.58
C ALA A 378 94.14 -40.11 79.96
N GLU A 379 93.07 -39.46 80.45
CA GLU A 379 93.02 -38.90 81.79
C GLU A 379 93.08 -39.98 82.87
N GLU A 380 92.37 -41.09 82.71
CA GLU A 380 92.48 -42.25 83.59
C GLU A 380 93.90 -42.82 83.62
N LYS A 381 94.57 -42.90 82.45
CA LYS A 381 95.99 -43.29 82.37
C LYS A 381 96.89 -42.30 83.12
N LYS A 382 96.71 -40.99 82.93
CA LYS A 382 97.42 -39.94 83.68
C LYS A 382 97.17 -40.04 85.19
N ASN A 383 95.93 -40.29 85.60
CA ASN A 383 95.55 -40.45 87.00
C ASN A 383 96.13 -41.73 87.62
N LYS A 384 96.10 -42.86 86.91
CA LYS A 384 96.81 -44.10 87.30
C LYS A 384 98.32 -43.87 87.43
N GLN A 385 98.91 -43.07 86.54
CA GLN A 385 100.33 -42.72 86.59
C GLN A 385 100.66 -41.78 87.77
N LYS A 386 99.79 -40.79 88.06
CA LYS A 386 99.87 -39.97 89.29
C LYS A 386 99.73 -40.82 90.55
N LEU A 387 98.85 -41.82 90.56
CA LEU A 387 98.68 -42.76 91.68
C LEU A 387 99.93 -43.64 91.87
N LYS A 388 100.52 -44.15 90.78
CA LYS A 388 101.80 -44.87 90.81
C LYS A 388 102.94 -43.98 91.33
N ARG A 389 103.01 -42.71 90.90
CA ARG A 389 103.97 -41.72 91.44
C ARG A 389 103.75 -41.48 92.93
N LYS A 390 102.50 -41.33 93.40
CA LYS A 390 102.18 -41.19 94.83
C LYS A 390 102.56 -42.45 95.63
N LYS A 391 102.31 -43.65 95.10
CA LYS A 391 102.74 -44.92 95.73
C LYS A 391 104.27 -45.04 95.80
N ASN A 392 104.98 -44.68 94.74
CA ASN A 392 106.45 -44.65 94.72
C ASN A 392 107.02 -43.63 95.70
N ASN A 393 106.41 -42.43 95.81
CA ASN A 393 106.79 -41.45 96.82
C ASN A 393 106.51 -41.94 98.25
N LYS A 394 105.37 -42.60 98.48
CA LYS A 394 105.03 -43.19 99.78
C LYS A 394 106.03 -44.29 100.16
N ASN A 395 106.43 -45.14 99.20
CA ASN A 395 107.48 -46.15 99.38
C ASN A 395 108.85 -45.53 99.67
N TYR A 396 109.21 -44.44 98.98
CA TYR A 396 110.43 -43.67 99.25
C TYR A 396 110.45 -43.12 100.70
N TYR A 397 109.33 -42.56 101.18
CA TYR A 397 109.20 -42.08 102.56
C TYR A 397 109.26 -43.22 103.60
N ILE A 398 108.70 -44.39 103.30
CA ILE A 398 108.79 -45.57 104.17
C ILE A 398 110.23 -46.10 104.24
N GLN A 399 110.94 -46.17 103.12
CA GLN A 399 112.37 -46.53 103.09
C GLN A 399 113.24 -45.53 103.85
N LYS A 400 112.95 -44.23 103.73
CA LYS A 400 113.64 -43.16 104.49
C LYS A 400 113.39 -43.28 106.00
N LYS A 401 112.18 -43.63 106.44
CA LYS A 401 111.88 -43.94 107.86
C LYS A 401 112.59 -45.21 108.36
N LYS A 402 112.69 -46.27 107.55
CA LYS A 402 113.46 -47.48 107.90
C LYS A 402 114.97 -47.20 108.04
N ARG A 403 115.54 -46.33 107.19
CA ARG A 403 116.94 -45.87 107.31
C ARG A 403 117.18 -45.03 108.57
N LYS A 404 116.25 -44.14 108.94
CA LYS A 404 116.32 -43.39 110.21
C LYS A 404 116.18 -44.27 111.46
N LYS A 405 115.36 -45.33 111.41
CA LYS A 405 115.28 -46.34 112.50
C LYS A 405 116.54 -47.21 112.62
N LYS A 406 117.19 -47.57 111.50
CA LYS A 406 118.50 -48.26 111.53
C LYS A 406 119.63 -47.37 112.09
N GLY A 407 119.64 -46.07 111.75
CA GLY A 407 120.59 -45.11 112.34
C GLY A 407 120.42 -44.94 113.86
N TYR A 408 119.18 -44.95 114.37
CA TYR A 408 118.92 -44.86 115.81
C TYR A 408 119.29 -46.13 116.59
N MET A 409 119.27 -47.31 115.96
CA MET A 409 119.70 -48.57 116.60
C MET A 409 121.23 -48.70 116.64
N LEU A 410 121.94 -48.23 115.61
CA LEU A 410 123.42 -48.22 115.58
C LEU A 410 124.02 -47.21 116.58
N ASN A 411 123.39 -46.05 116.79
CA ASN A 411 123.83 -45.08 117.80
C ASN A 411 123.53 -45.50 119.25
N LYS A 412 122.64 -46.48 119.49
CA LYS A 412 122.36 -47.01 120.83
C LYS A 412 123.33 -48.12 121.24
N ILE A 413 123.97 -48.79 120.28
CA ILE A 413 124.98 -49.84 120.53
C ILE A 413 126.38 -49.24 120.79
N MET A 414 126.68 -48.03 120.28
CA MET A 414 127.96 -47.34 120.53
C MET A 414 128.06 -46.55 121.86
N LYS A 415 127.05 -46.60 122.74
CA LYS A 415 127.05 -45.87 124.04
C LYS A 415 127.06 -46.78 125.28
N ILE A 416 127.41 -48.06 125.15
CA ILE A 416 127.61 -49.00 126.27
C ILE A 416 129.04 -49.61 126.26
N ARG A 417 129.94 -49.06 125.44
CA ARG A 417 131.39 -49.02 125.73
C ARG A 417 131.71 -47.60 126.16
#